data_AF-A0A011PCN6-F1
#
_entry.id   AF-A0A011PCN6-F1
#
_cell.length_a   1.000
_cell.length_b   1.000
_cell.length_c   1.000
_cell.angle_alpha   90.00
_cell.angle_beta   90.00
_cell.angle_gamma   90.00
#
_symmetry.space_group_name_H-M   'P 1'
#
loop_
_entity.id
_entity.type
_entity.pdbx_description
1 polymer ?
#
loop_
_entity_poly.entity_id
_entity_poly.type
_entity_poly.pdbx_seq_one_letter_code
_entity_poly.pdbx_strand_id
1 'polypeptide(L)'
;MDIFDREALGLRQPRLKSIAVFEMASGLRSTFDVMGRGNRASADQLLKAAYPTDNPLKRKWLIVGAHIELPFYPEEGHGGTQEKTLRLSFNRKGQANLHKFTQEERNLIEPLLVEWGLVTAPKAAPPVAIEEAPQ
;
A
#
# COMPACT_ATOMS: atom_id res chain seq x y z
N MET A 1 -4.96 13.27 -18.30
CA MET A 1 -3.58 13.26 -17.77
C MET A 1 -3.66 12.64 -16.40
N ASP A 2 -3.02 11.49 -16.22
CA ASP A 2 -3.04 10.76 -14.95
C ASP A 2 -2.26 11.59 -13.92
N ILE A 3 -2.86 11.86 -12.76
CA ILE A 3 -2.32 12.75 -11.69
C ILE A 3 -1.02 12.18 -11.06
N PHE A 4 -0.60 11.01 -11.56
CA PHE A 4 0.50 10.20 -11.07
C PHE A 4 1.73 10.15 -11.96
N ASP A 5 1.81 10.91 -13.06
CA ASP A 5 3.11 11.06 -13.75
C ASP A 5 4.00 12.12 -13.08
N ARG A 6 3.99 12.15 -11.73
CA ARG A 6 4.84 13.05 -10.93
C ARG A 6 6.33 12.69 -11.10
N GLU A 7 6.63 11.48 -11.56
CA GLU A 7 8.00 11.10 -11.93
C GLU A 7 8.49 11.84 -13.18
N ALA A 8 7.63 12.12 -14.16
CA ALA A 8 7.96 12.97 -15.31
C ALA A 8 8.27 14.42 -14.88
N LEU A 9 7.79 14.84 -13.72
CA LEU A 9 8.11 16.12 -13.08
C LEU A 9 9.33 16.04 -12.13
N GLY A 10 10.03 14.90 -12.09
CA GLY A 10 11.19 14.68 -11.23
C GLY A 10 10.87 14.41 -9.75
N LEU A 11 9.59 14.28 -9.39
CA LEU A 11 9.16 14.01 -8.02
C LEU A 11 9.16 12.50 -7.77
N ARG A 12 9.96 12.06 -6.79
CA ARG A 12 9.97 10.66 -6.34
C ARG A 12 8.63 10.32 -5.66
N GLN A 13 8.11 9.12 -5.92
CA GLN A 13 6.83 8.65 -5.39
C GLN A 13 7.00 7.46 -4.44
N PRO A 14 6.04 7.23 -3.52
CA PRO A 14 5.97 6.01 -2.72
C PRO A 14 5.94 4.76 -3.59
N ARG A 15 6.59 3.69 -3.15
CA ARG A 15 6.66 2.42 -3.89
C ARG A 15 6.47 1.22 -2.99
N LEU A 16 5.83 0.20 -3.54
CA LEU A 16 5.77 -1.10 -2.92
C LEU A 16 7.00 -1.90 -3.34
N LYS A 17 7.97 -2.08 -2.44
CA LYS A 17 9.22 -2.80 -2.71
C LYS A 17 9.08 -4.31 -2.61
N SER A 18 8.17 -4.76 -1.76
CA SER A 18 7.97 -6.18 -1.50
C SER A 18 6.53 -6.46 -1.10
N ILE A 19 6.01 -7.61 -1.52
CA ILE A 19 4.74 -8.17 -1.05
C ILE A 19 4.93 -9.65 -0.74
N ALA A 20 4.50 -10.07 0.44
CA ALA A 20 4.43 -11.48 0.82
C ALA A 20 2.96 -11.92 0.90
N VAL A 21 2.64 -13.01 0.21
CA VAL A 21 1.32 -13.64 0.18
C VAL A 21 1.41 -15.08 0.69
N PHE A 22 0.32 -15.55 1.29
CA PHE A 22 0.20 -16.87 1.89
C PHE A 22 -1.10 -17.55 1.47
N GLU A 23 -0.99 -18.75 0.91
CA GLU A 23 -2.10 -19.60 0.57
C GLU A 23 -2.38 -20.57 1.74
N MET A 24 -3.50 -20.37 2.42
CA MET A 24 -3.87 -21.18 3.59
C MET A 24 -4.07 -22.66 3.27
N ALA A 25 -4.57 -22.99 2.08
CA ALA A 25 -4.92 -24.36 1.71
C ALA A 25 -3.70 -25.27 1.55
N SER A 26 -2.63 -24.75 0.95
CA SER A 26 -1.38 -25.48 0.70
C SER A 26 -0.30 -25.19 1.74
N GLY A 27 -0.43 -24.09 2.49
CA GLY A 27 0.65 -23.56 3.33
C GLY A 27 1.75 -22.88 2.53
N LEU A 28 1.55 -22.61 1.24
CA LEU A 28 2.54 -21.97 0.38
C LEU A 28 2.68 -20.49 0.73
N ARG A 29 3.93 -20.04 0.87
CA ARG A 29 4.28 -18.62 0.96
C ARG A 29 5.06 -18.20 -0.27
N SER A 30 4.66 -17.09 -0.89
CA SER A 30 5.39 -16.44 -1.96
C SER A 30 5.75 -15.02 -1.54
N THR A 31 6.91 -14.54 -1.97
CA THR A 31 7.35 -13.15 -1.78
C THR A 31 7.82 -12.61 -3.11
N PHE A 32 7.36 -11.40 -3.43
CA PHE A 32 7.64 -10.71 -4.68
C PHE A 32 8.39 -9.42 -4.37
N ASP A 33 9.62 -9.31 -4.86
CA ASP A 33 10.53 -8.21 -4.55
C ASP A 33 10.93 -7.43 -5.80
N VAL A 34 10.96 -6.11 -5.68
CA VAL A 34 11.53 -5.21 -6.70
C VAL A 34 13.04 -5.22 -6.55
N MET A 35 13.72 -5.91 -7.47
CA MET A 35 15.17 -6.01 -7.49
C MET A 35 15.83 -4.80 -8.17
N GLY A 36 17.01 -4.42 -7.66
CA GLY A 36 17.84 -3.34 -8.21
C GLY A 36 17.62 -1.99 -7.51
N ARG A 37 18.73 -1.34 -7.11
CA ARG A 37 18.70 -0.08 -6.36
C ARG A 37 18.06 1.09 -7.12
N GLY A 38 18.18 1.08 -8.45
CA GLY A 38 17.57 2.08 -9.34
C GLY A 38 16.23 1.66 -9.93
N ASN A 39 15.73 0.46 -9.59
CA ASN A 39 14.47 -0.01 -10.14
C ASN A 39 13.30 0.74 -9.50
N ARG A 40 12.58 1.46 -10.34
CA ARG A 40 11.49 2.34 -9.96
C ARG A 40 10.11 1.69 -10.06
N ALA A 41 10.04 0.44 -10.49
CA ALA A 41 8.79 -0.28 -10.55
C ALA A 41 8.23 -0.55 -9.14
N SER A 42 6.90 -0.64 -9.05
CA SER A 42 6.21 -1.10 -7.85
C SER A 42 5.93 -2.61 -7.96
N ALA A 43 6.02 -3.34 -6.85
CA ALA A 43 5.82 -4.79 -6.82
C ALA A 43 4.42 -5.20 -7.31
N ASP A 44 3.38 -4.38 -7.05
CA ASP A 44 2.03 -4.65 -7.53
C ASP A 44 1.95 -4.58 -9.07
N GLN A 45 2.65 -3.61 -9.68
CA GLN A 45 2.70 -3.43 -11.13
C GLN A 45 3.46 -4.58 -11.77
N LEU A 46 4.62 -4.97 -11.22
CA LEU A 46 5.38 -6.12 -11.69
C LEU A 46 4.57 -7.42 -11.57
N LEU A 47 3.83 -7.60 -10.48
CA LEU A 47 2.99 -8.77 -10.28
C LEU A 47 1.83 -8.82 -11.29
N LYS A 48 1.17 -7.68 -11.55
CA LYS A 48 0.13 -7.57 -12.59
C LYS A 48 0.70 -7.88 -13.98
N ALA A 49 1.92 -7.44 -14.28
CA ALA A 49 2.57 -7.69 -15.56
C ALA A 49 3.01 -9.16 -15.73
N ALA A 50 3.56 -9.78 -14.68
CA ALA A 50 4.05 -11.16 -14.72
C ALA A 50 2.92 -12.20 -14.64
N TYR A 51 1.83 -11.89 -13.92
CA TYR A 51 0.68 -12.76 -13.72
C TYR A 51 -0.63 -12.05 -14.13
N PRO A 52 -0.81 -11.69 -15.42
CA PRO A 52 -1.94 -10.87 -15.87
C PRO A 52 -3.29 -11.56 -15.68
N THR A 53 -3.35 -12.86 -15.94
CA THR A 53 -4.56 -13.68 -15.82
C THR A 53 -4.73 -14.26 -14.42
N ASP A 54 -3.64 -14.33 -13.66
CA ASP A 54 -3.52 -15.19 -12.49
C ASP A 54 -2.90 -14.51 -11.27
N ASN A 55 -3.18 -13.22 -11.14
CA ASN A 55 -2.57 -12.37 -10.13
C ASN A 55 -2.83 -12.92 -8.71
N PRO A 56 -1.78 -13.25 -7.94
CA PRO A 56 -1.91 -13.74 -6.57
C PRO A 56 -2.73 -12.84 -5.64
N LEU A 57 -2.72 -11.52 -5.85
CA LEU A 57 -3.53 -10.58 -5.07
C LEU A 57 -5.04 -10.70 -5.34
N LYS A 58 -5.44 -11.24 -6.51
CA LYS A 58 -6.84 -11.50 -6.86
C LYS A 58 -7.31 -12.89 -6.41
N ARG A 59 -6.39 -13.80 -6.07
CA ARG A 59 -6.68 -15.19 -5.67
C ARG A 59 -7.17 -15.36 -4.23
N LYS A 60 -7.48 -14.26 -3.53
CA LYS A 60 -7.83 -14.24 -2.09
C LYS A 60 -6.76 -14.87 -1.19
N TRP A 61 -5.51 -14.96 -1.65
CA TRP A 61 -4.40 -15.33 -0.79
C TRP A 61 -4.21 -14.25 0.28
N LEU A 62 -3.81 -14.66 1.47
CA LEU A 62 -3.61 -13.73 2.57
C LEU A 62 -2.35 -12.92 2.29
N ILE A 63 -2.47 -11.60 2.29
CA ILE A 63 -1.30 -10.74 2.39
C ILE A 63 -0.80 -10.86 3.82
N VAL A 64 0.50 -11.16 3.99
CA VAL A 64 1.11 -11.39 5.30
C VAL A 64 2.24 -10.40 5.61
N GLY A 65 2.79 -9.74 4.59
CA GLY A 65 3.81 -8.71 4.75
C GLY A 65 3.93 -7.81 3.52
N ALA A 66 4.41 -6.60 3.73
CA ALA A 66 4.72 -5.65 2.67
C ALA A 66 5.87 -4.72 3.09
N HIS A 67 6.67 -4.27 2.12
CA HIS A 67 7.65 -3.21 2.32
C HIS A 67 7.29 -2.00 1.46
N ILE A 68 7.14 -0.84 2.10
CA ILE A 68 6.81 0.42 1.43
C ILE A 68 8.01 1.35 1.50
N GLU A 69 8.54 1.76 0.36
CA GLU A 69 9.55 2.81 0.26
C GLU A 69 8.84 4.15 0.13
N LEU A 70 9.10 5.04 1.09
CA LEU A 70 8.61 6.41 1.10
C LEU A 70 9.76 7.35 0.71
N PRO A 71 9.61 8.16 -0.36
CA PRO A 71 10.66 9.07 -0.83
C PRO A 71 10.85 10.28 0.07
N PHE A 72 9.86 10.60 0.90
CA PHE A 72 9.87 11.65 1.90
C PHE A 72 9.20 11.09 3.15
N TYR A 73 9.89 11.15 4.29
CA TYR A 73 9.40 10.65 5.55
C TYR A 73 9.30 11.76 6.58
N PRO A 74 8.12 12.04 7.17
CA PRO A 74 7.97 13.11 8.14
C PRO A 74 8.61 12.71 9.48
N GLU A 75 9.91 12.92 9.64
CA GLU A 75 10.54 12.93 10.96
C GLU A 75 10.33 14.28 11.65
N GLU A 76 9.88 14.26 12.90
CA GLU A 76 9.77 15.45 13.73
C GLU A 76 11.12 16.19 13.80
N GLY A 77 11.11 17.49 13.53
CA GLY A 77 12.29 18.36 13.64
C GLY A 77 13.26 18.37 12.46
N HIS A 78 13.10 17.48 11.46
CA HIS A 78 14.07 17.36 10.36
C HIS A 78 13.43 17.31 8.96
N GLY A 79 12.50 18.23 8.65
CA GLY A 79 12.15 18.62 7.26
C GLY A 79 11.92 17.48 6.25
N GLY A 80 11.49 16.31 6.73
CA GLY A 80 11.29 15.03 6.04
C GLY A 80 12.21 14.59 4.89
N THR A 81 13.48 15.00 4.86
CA THR A 81 14.38 14.76 3.71
C THR A 81 14.89 13.31 3.54
N GLN A 82 14.52 12.36 4.41
CA GLN A 82 15.05 10.99 4.34
C GLN A 82 14.07 10.02 3.68
N GLU A 83 14.60 9.21 2.76
CA GLU A 83 13.93 8.04 2.21
C GLU A 83 13.84 6.97 3.29
N LYS A 84 12.65 6.39 3.50
CA LYS A 84 12.45 5.36 4.52
C LYS A 84 11.67 4.18 3.97
N THR A 85 12.15 2.98 4.26
CA THR A 85 11.41 1.75 3.98
C THR A 85 10.66 1.31 5.23
N LEU A 86 9.33 1.34 5.16
CA LEU A 86 8.44 0.83 6.19
C LEU A 86 8.17 -0.65 5.99
N ARG A 87 8.18 -1.40 7.08
CA ARG A 87 7.83 -2.82 7.09
C ARG A 87 6.47 -3.03 7.73
N LEU A 88 5.57 -3.62 6.98
CA LEU A 88 4.22 -3.93 7.41
C LEU A 88 4.04 -5.43 7.57
N SER A 89 3.21 -5.79 8.55
CA SER A 89 2.76 -7.16 8.78
C SER A 89 1.25 -7.16 8.88
N PHE A 90 0.63 -8.20 8.35
CA PHE A 90 -0.82 -8.29 8.24
C PHE A 90 -1.33 -9.47 9.05
N ASN A 91 -2.47 -9.27 9.72
CA ASN A 91 -3.14 -10.35 10.44
C ASN A 91 -3.99 -11.20 9.49
N ARG A 92 -4.56 -12.29 10.00
CA ARG A 92 -5.44 -13.19 9.22
C ARG A 92 -6.72 -12.52 8.67
N LYS A 93 -7.08 -11.34 9.20
CA LYS A 93 -8.22 -10.54 8.72
C LYS A 93 -7.81 -9.55 7.62
N GLY A 94 -6.55 -9.56 7.17
CA GLY A 94 -6.02 -8.61 6.19
C GLY A 94 -5.75 -7.21 6.74
N GLN A 95 -5.73 -7.04 8.07
CA GLN A 95 -5.45 -5.74 8.69
C GLN A 95 -3.93 -5.60 8.90
N ALA A 96 -3.37 -4.49 8.41
CA ALA A 96 -1.99 -4.12 8.66
C ALA A 96 -1.78 -3.70 10.13
N ASN A 97 -0.57 -3.91 10.65
CA ASN A 97 -0.13 -3.52 11.99
C ASN A 97 0.08 -1.99 12.15
N LEU A 98 -0.90 -1.20 11.72
CA LEU A 98 -0.82 0.26 11.65
C LEU A 98 -0.68 0.94 13.01
N HIS A 99 -1.08 0.28 14.10
CA HIS A 99 -0.93 0.76 15.47
C HIS A 99 0.54 0.98 15.89
N LYS A 100 1.51 0.49 15.12
CA LYS A 100 2.95 0.71 15.37
C LYS A 100 3.47 2.04 14.80
N PHE A 101 2.63 2.76 14.08
CA PHE A 101 2.99 3.98 13.36
C PHE A 101 2.26 5.19 13.95
N THR A 102 2.86 6.37 13.80
CA THR A 102 2.25 7.65 14.21
C THR A 102 1.00 7.96 13.38
N GLN A 103 0.23 8.98 13.76
CA GLN A 103 -0.96 9.37 12.98
C GLN A 103 -0.57 9.94 11.61
N GLU A 104 0.54 10.68 11.55
CA GLU A 104 1.09 11.28 10.34
C GLU A 104 1.56 10.19 9.36
N GLU A 105 2.26 9.17 9.89
CA GLU A 105 2.68 8.01 9.11
C GLU A 105 1.47 7.23 8.56
N ARG A 106 0.44 7.04 9.39
CA ARG A 106 -0.81 6.38 8.97
C ARG A 106 -1.51 7.14 7.85
N ASN A 107 -1.60 8.47 7.95
CA ASN A 107 -2.19 9.31 6.92
C ASN A 107 -1.45 9.20 5.57
N LEU A 108 -0.14 8.90 5.59
CA LEU A 108 0.64 8.66 4.37
C LEU A 108 0.47 7.25 3.81
N ILE A 109 0.46 6.21 4.65
CA ILE A 109 0.49 4.83 4.19
C ILE A 109 -0.89 4.23 3.92
N GLU A 110 -1.92 4.60 4.67
CA GLU A 110 -3.27 4.01 4.52
C GLU A 110 -3.84 4.19 3.09
N PRO A 111 -3.75 5.37 2.46
CA PRO A 111 -4.19 5.54 1.07
C PRO A 111 -3.43 4.64 0.10
N LEU A 112 -2.11 4.49 0.27
CA LEU A 112 -1.26 3.64 -0.57
C LEU A 112 -1.64 2.16 -0.44
N LEU A 113 -1.93 1.72 0.78
CA LEU A 113 -2.37 0.35 1.04
C LEU A 113 -3.70 0.03 0.36
N VAL A 114 -4.62 0.99 0.31
CA VAL A 114 -5.90 0.86 -0.41
C VAL A 114 -5.67 0.85 -1.92
N GLU A 115 -4.87 1.78 -2.43
CA GLU A 115 -4.56 1.91 -3.86
C GLU A 115 -3.92 0.63 -4.43
N TRP A 116 -2.96 0.06 -3.71
CA TRP A 116 -2.30 -1.19 -4.10
C TRP A 116 -3.13 -2.44 -3.84
N GLY A 117 -4.34 -2.30 -3.29
CA GLY A 117 -5.24 -3.40 -2.98
C GLY A 117 -4.75 -4.29 -1.84
N LEU A 118 -3.90 -3.77 -0.96
CA LEU A 118 -3.35 -4.51 0.18
C LEU A 118 -4.29 -4.52 1.39
N VAL A 119 -5.13 -3.49 1.52
CA VAL A 119 -6.23 -3.44 2.49
C VAL A 119 -7.50 -2.97 1.80
N THR A 120 -8.65 -3.38 2.34
CA THR A 120 -9.94 -2.88 1.87
C THR A 120 -10.13 -1.44 2.33
N ALA A 121 -10.60 -0.57 1.43
CA ALA A 121 -11.02 0.78 1.80
C ALA A 121 -12.08 0.71 2.92
N PRO A 122 -12.05 1.63 3.91
CA PRO A 122 -13.17 1.76 4.82
C PRO A 122 -14.44 2.02 4.00
N LYS A 123 -15.50 1.27 4.27
CA LYS A 123 -16.80 1.50 3.62
C LYS A 123 -17.22 2.92 3.99
N ALA A 124 -17.26 3.83 3.00
CA ALA A 124 -17.74 5.19 3.22
C ALA A 124 -19.10 5.11 3.92
N ALA A 125 -19.26 5.82 5.03
CA ALA A 125 -20.55 5.94 5.66
C ALA A 125 -21.54 6.49 4.62
N PRO A 126 -22.77 5.97 4.53
CA PRO A 126 -23.77 6.58 3.67
C PRO A 126 -23.89 8.07 4.02
N PRO A 127 -24.08 8.95 3.03
CA PRO A 127 -24.27 10.37 3.31
C PRO A 127 -25.41 10.51 4.31
N VAL A 128 -25.14 11.17 5.43
CA VAL A 128 -26.16 11.50 6.43
C VAL A 128 -27.21 12.29 5.69
N ALA A 129 -28.42 11.74 5.57
CA ALA A 129 -29.55 12.46 5.01
C ALA A 129 -29.72 13.72 5.87
N ILE A 130 -29.49 14.88 5.27
CA ILE A 130 -29.94 16.17 5.80
C ILE A 130 -31.45 16.09 5.85
N GLU A 131 -31.98 15.85 7.05
CA GLU A 131 -33.40 15.89 7.34
C GLU A 131 -33.86 17.34 7.11
N GLU A 132 -34.61 17.56 6.02
CA GLU A 132 -35.25 18.84 5.76
C GLU A 132 -36.19 19.15 6.93
N ALA A 133 -35.90 20.22 7.66
CA ALA A 133 -36.76 20.70 8.73
C ALA A 133 -38.15 21.05 8.16
N PRO A 134 -39.25 20.60 8.80
CA PRO A 134 -40.59 20.95 8.36
C PRO A 134 -40.84 22.45 8.52
N GLN A 135 -41.43 23.05 7.49
CA GLN A 135 -41.84 24.46 7.42
C GLN A 135 -42.96 24.81 8.40
#